data_AF-A0A6I2QZD4-F1
#
_entry.id   AF-A0A6I2QZD4-F1
#
_cell.length_a   1.000
_cell.length_b   1.000
_cell.length_c   1.000
_cell.angle_alpha   90.00
_cell.angle_beta   90.00
_cell.angle_gamma   90.00
#
_symmetry.space_group_name_H-M   'P 1'
#
loop_
_entity.id
_entity.type
_entity.pdbx_description
1 polymer ?
#
loop_
_entity_poly.entity_id
_entity_poly.type
_entity_poly.pdbx_seq_one_letter_code
_entity_poly.pdbx_strand_id
1 'polypeptide(L)'
;MAWVSVHQDVDGAKLRRLYKTIGCSKFEALGILNFLWFWGMKNADENGLAVDADLDVLSRYLYGCGEGSDLDMGKVVQALVDVGWIDMAAGGIVIHDWDQWQEQWYKLQKSRKRDAERKRRDYAETTGKFSKPEPPDGPKEPDGGKPAGKKTGPEKKSYSEFVKMTEANYNRLIELYGKEFTEACITKLDLYKGSKGKTYKDDYRAILSWVVRSVNEDNPGLMKKSKGETGSPQSPDNNPYAEWGGANG
;
A
#
# COMPACT_ATOMS: atom_id res chain seq x y z
N MET A 1 5.51 4.56 1.86
CA MET A 1 6.05 5.67 1.04
C MET A 1 4.93 6.20 0.16
N ALA A 2 4.83 7.52 -0.04
CA ALA A 2 3.95 8.08 -1.07
C ALA A 2 4.75 8.06 -2.38
N TRP A 3 4.28 7.32 -3.38
CA TRP A 3 4.84 7.38 -4.72
C TRP A 3 3.98 8.32 -5.53
N VAL A 4 4.64 9.20 -6.28
CA VAL A 4 4.00 10.13 -7.18
C VAL A 4 4.37 9.66 -8.58
N SER A 5 3.38 9.25 -9.37
CA SER A 5 3.58 8.87 -10.77
C SER A 5 3.69 10.13 -11.63
N VAL A 6 4.80 10.84 -11.51
CA VAL A 6 4.99 12.20 -12.08
C VAL A 6 5.19 12.18 -13.60
N HIS A 7 5.90 11.17 -14.11
CA HIS A 7 6.82 11.45 -15.21
C HIS A 7 6.31 11.24 -16.63
N GLN A 8 5.38 10.31 -16.88
CA GLN A 8 4.94 10.05 -18.25
C GLN A 8 3.92 11.07 -18.74
N ASP A 9 2.94 11.42 -17.92
CA ASP A 9 1.81 12.24 -18.37
C ASP A 9 2.12 13.75 -18.37
N VAL A 10 3.04 14.21 -17.50
CA VAL A 10 3.45 15.62 -17.44
C VAL A 10 4.41 16.01 -18.55
N ASP A 11 5.10 15.03 -19.16
CA ASP A 11 6.08 15.25 -20.22
C ASP A 11 5.46 15.56 -21.59
N GLY A 12 4.70 16.66 -21.65
CA GLY A 12 3.93 17.09 -22.80
C GLY A 12 4.33 18.46 -23.34
N ALA A 13 3.53 18.97 -24.29
CA ALA A 13 3.73 20.29 -24.88
C ALA A 13 3.65 21.42 -23.83
N LYS A 14 2.82 21.27 -22.80
CA LYS A 14 2.66 22.25 -21.72
C LYS A 14 3.95 22.41 -20.90
N LEU A 15 4.59 21.30 -20.52
CA LEU A 15 5.90 21.33 -19.86
C LEU A 15 6.98 21.90 -20.79
N ARG A 16 6.95 21.54 -22.08
CA ARG A 16 7.88 22.11 -23.08
C ARG A 16 7.79 23.62 -23.22
N ARG A 17 6.59 24.19 -23.10
CA ARG A 17 6.42 25.64 -23.07
C ARG A 17 7.00 26.23 -21.79
N LEU A 18 6.72 25.63 -20.64
CA LEU A 18 7.19 26.12 -19.33
C LEU A 18 8.71 26.29 -19.27
N TYR A 19 9.49 25.24 -19.50
CA TYR A 19 10.95 25.35 -19.36
C TYR A 19 11.56 26.29 -20.41
N LYS A 20 10.94 26.42 -21.60
CA LYS A 20 11.36 27.41 -22.61
C LYS A 20 11.05 28.84 -22.20
N THR A 21 9.88 29.08 -21.58
CA THR A 21 9.49 30.40 -21.08
C THR A 21 10.38 30.84 -19.92
N ILE A 22 10.72 29.92 -19.01
CA ILE A 22 11.63 30.19 -17.88
C ILE A 22 13.09 30.33 -18.36
N GLY A 23 13.46 29.62 -19.42
CA GLY A 23 14.85 29.53 -19.88
C GLY A 23 15.68 28.54 -19.05
N CYS A 24 15.05 27.52 -18.45
CA CYS A 24 15.69 26.52 -17.63
C CYS A 24 15.68 25.12 -18.29
N SER A 25 16.37 24.17 -17.67
CA SER A 25 16.32 22.79 -18.10
C SER A 25 14.96 22.14 -17.81
N LYS A 26 14.62 21.09 -18.57
CA LYS A 26 13.42 20.29 -18.29
C LYS A 26 13.43 19.69 -16.88
N PHE A 27 14.59 19.33 -16.35
CA PHE A 27 14.74 18.80 -15.00
C PHE A 27 14.34 19.84 -13.94
N GLU A 28 14.79 21.08 -14.09
CA GLU A 28 14.43 22.19 -13.19
C GLU A 28 12.93 22.48 -13.26
N ALA A 29 12.35 22.56 -14.46
CA ALA A 29 10.92 22.80 -14.60
C ALA A 29 10.06 21.69 -13.99
N LEU A 30 10.47 20.41 -14.14
CA LEU A 30 9.80 19.30 -13.46
C LEU A 30 9.94 19.40 -11.94
N GLY A 31 11.11 19.81 -11.43
CA GLY A 31 11.32 20.10 -10.01
C GLY A 31 10.37 21.19 -9.50
N ILE A 32 10.28 22.31 -10.22
CA ILE A 32 9.39 23.44 -9.90
C ILE A 32 7.92 22.96 -9.82
N LEU A 33 7.46 22.19 -10.80
CA LEU A 33 6.09 21.65 -10.78
C LEU A 33 5.87 20.69 -9.60
N ASN A 34 6.83 19.82 -9.29
CA ASN A 34 6.74 18.96 -8.12
C ASN A 34 6.58 19.77 -6.82
N PHE A 35 7.37 20.82 -6.63
CA PHE A 35 7.26 21.69 -5.45
C PHE A 35 5.95 22.48 -5.43
N LEU A 36 5.47 22.97 -6.58
CA LEU A 36 4.15 23.58 -6.72
C LEU A 36 3.05 22.64 -6.24
N TRP A 37 3.04 21.38 -6.71
CA TRP A 37 2.05 20.39 -6.27
C TRP A 37 2.20 20.02 -4.79
N PHE A 38 3.43 19.94 -4.27
CA PHE A 38 3.68 19.70 -2.84
C PHE A 38 3.14 20.82 -1.96
N TRP A 39 3.27 22.06 -2.41
CA TRP A 39 2.67 23.21 -1.78
C TRP A 39 1.14 23.16 -1.88
N GLY A 40 0.60 22.85 -3.06
CA GLY A 40 -0.83 22.67 -3.28
C GLY A 40 -1.43 21.64 -2.32
N MET A 41 -0.72 20.53 -2.03
CA MET A 41 -1.25 19.48 -1.13
C MET A 41 -1.54 19.98 0.30
N LYS A 42 -0.95 21.10 0.70
CA LYS A 42 -1.13 21.70 2.02
C LYS A 42 -2.05 22.92 2.00
N ASN A 43 -2.24 23.55 0.85
CA ASN A 43 -2.85 24.88 0.75
C ASN A 43 -4.04 24.95 -0.20
N ALA A 44 -4.16 24.04 -1.17
CA ALA A 44 -5.24 23.99 -2.14
C ALA A 44 -6.37 23.04 -1.70
N ASP A 45 -7.61 23.42 -2.02
CA ASP A 45 -8.79 22.60 -1.80
C ASP A 45 -8.92 21.46 -2.83
N GLU A 46 -10.07 20.77 -2.87
CA GLU A 46 -10.33 19.67 -3.80
C GLU A 46 -10.39 20.10 -5.28
N ASN A 47 -10.62 21.39 -5.55
CA ASN A 47 -10.68 21.96 -6.88
C ASN A 47 -9.36 22.60 -7.32
N GLY A 48 -8.34 22.57 -6.46
CA GLY A 48 -7.03 23.15 -6.72
C GLY A 48 -6.96 24.63 -6.37
N LEU A 49 -7.97 25.19 -5.71
CA LEU A 49 -7.97 26.58 -5.26
C LEU A 49 -7.20 26.70 -3.94
N ALA A 50 -6.08 27.41 -3.98
CA ALA A 50 -5.36 27.87 -2.80
C ALA A 50 -5.87 29.27 -2.42
N VAL A 51 -6.75 29.30 -1.42
CA VAL A 51 -7.38 30.53 -0.90
C VAL A 51 -6.32 31.43 -0.24
N ASP A 52 -6.48 32.75 -0.40
CA ASP A 52 -5.58 33.78 0.16
C ASP A 52 -4.11 33.65 -0.28
N ALA A 53 -3.86 32.96 -1.40
CA ALA A 53 -2.53 32.84 -2.00
C ALA A 53 -2.41 33.74 -3.23
N ASP A 54 -1.31 34.50 -3.30
CA ASP A 54 -0.92 35.27 -4.47
C ASP A 54 0.45 34.81 -5.01
N LEU A 55 0.89 35.45 -6.09
CA LEU A 55 2.17 35.10 -6.72
C LEU A 55 3.37 35.37 -5.82
N ASP A 56 3.29 36.33 -4.88
CA ASP A 56 4.37 36.61 -3.94
C ASP A 56 4.50 35.49 -2.90
N VAL A 57 3.38 34.99 -2.36
CA VAL A 57 3.36 33.81 -1.49
C VAL A 57 3.98 32.60 -2.17
N LEU A 58 3.58 32.31 -3.41
CA LEU A 58 4.12 31.17 -4.15
C LEU A 58 5.60 31.38 -4.52
N SER A 59 5.98 32.59 -4.93
CA SER A 59 7.36 32.93 -5.29
C SER A 59 8.30 32.75 -4.09
N ARG A 60 7.91 33.23 -2.90
CA ARG A 60 8.69 33.04 -1.66
C ARG A 60 8.85 31.58 -1.29
N TYR A 61 7.78 30.78 -1.45
CA TYR A 61 7.86 29.35 -1.21
C TYR A 61 8.84 28.66 -2.16
N LEU A 62 8.74 28.93 -3.47
CA LEU A 62 9.64 28.34 -4.46
C LEU A 62 11.08 28.81 -4.30
N TYR A 63 11.30 30.06 -3.89
CA TYR A 63 12.62 30.58 -3.53
C TYR A 63 13.27 29.75 -2.42
N GLY A 64 12.52 29.43 -1.36
CA GLY A 64 13.01 28.56 -0.29
C GLY A 64 13.29 27.13 -0.73
N CYS A 65 12.60 26.63 -1.76
CA CYS A 65 12.84 25.28 -2.32
C CYS A 65 14.05 25.24 -3.26
N GLY A 66 14.31 26.35 -3.96
CA GLY A 66 15.37 26.50 -4.95
C GLY A 66 16.63 27.17 -4.41
N GLU A 67 16.97 26.98 -3.12
CA GLU A 67 18.18 27.57 -2.55
C GLU A 67 19.42 27.20 -3.39
N GLY A 68 20.17 28.22 -3.83
CA GLY A 68 21.32 28.06 -4.73
C GLY A 68 20.98 27.97 -6.22
N SER A 69 19.71 28.13 -6.61
CA SER A 69 19.30 28.32 -8.00
C SER A 69 19.46 29.78 -8.44
N ASP A 70 19.94 29.97 -9.67
CA ASP A 70 20.04 31.30 -10.30
C ASP A 70 18.72 31.77 -10.94
N LEU A 71 17.65 30.97 -10.82
CA LEU A 71 16.36 31.31 -11.40
C LEU A 71 15.66 32.42 -10.60
N ASP A 72 15.11 33.38 -11.33
CA ASP A 72 14.24 34.42 -10.77
C ASP A 72 12.85 33.84 -10.49
N MET A 73 12.56 33.60 -9.22
CA MET A 73 11.28 32.99 -8.80
C MET A 73 10.06 33.83 -9.16
N GLY A 74 10.22 35.16 -9.26
CA GLY A 74 9.16 36.04 -9.74
C GLY A 74 8.82 35.74 -11.21
N LYS A 75 9.84 35.57 -12.06
CA LYS A 75 9.63 35.14 -13.46
C LYS A 75 9.13 33.72 -13.57
N VAL A 76 9.56 32.82 -12.67
CA VAL A 76 9.07 31.43 -12.63
C VAL A 76 7.56 31.40 -12.36
N VAL A 77 7.07 32.09 -11.32
CA VAL A 77 5.64 32.09 -11.03
C VAL A 77 4.83 32.79 -12.12
N GLN A 78 5.37 33.83 -12.75
CA GLN A 78 4.73 34.44 -13.91
C GLN A 78 4.65 33.46 -15.09
N ALA A 79 5.72 32.72 -15.38
CA ALA A 79 5.71 31.71 -16.43
C ALA A 79 4.73 30.56 -16.14
N LEU A 80 4.52 30.21 -14.87
CA LEU A 80 3.49 29.24 -14.48
C LEU A 80 2.08 29.75 -14.83
N VAL A 81 1.81 31.05 -14.64
CA VAL A 81 0.56 31.69 -15.07
C VAL A 81 0.46 31.70 -16.60
N ASP A 82 1.47 32.24 -17.28
CA ASP A 82 1.44 32.46 -18.73
C ASP A 82 1.26 31.16 -19.53
N VAL A 83 1.80 30.05 -19.03
CA VAL A 83 1.69 28.72 -19.66
C VAL A 83 0.41 27.99 -19.26
N GLY A 84 -0.31 28.50 -18.25
CA GLY A 84 -1.56 27.93 -17.73
C GLY A 84 -1.34 26.73 -16.82
N TRP A 85 -0.26 26.72 -16.04
CA TRP A 85 -0.11 25.76 -14.93
C TRP A 85 -0.87 26.21 -13.68
N ILE A 86 -1.04 27.51 -13.52
CA ILE A 86 -1.86 28.14 -12.49
C ILE A 86 -2.66 29.29 -13.10
N ASP A 87 -3.83 29.58 -12.53
CA ASP A 87 -4.60 30.78 -12.85
C ASP A 87 -4.78 31.64 -11.60
N MET A 88 -4.88 32.96 -11.81
CA MET A 88 -5.27 33.90 -10.76
C MET A 88 -6.79 33.99 -10.68
N ALA A 89 -7.34 33.73 -9.51
CA ALA A 89 -8.76 33.87 -9.20
C ALA A 89 -8.98 34.98 -8.17
N ALA A 90 -10.21 35.48 -8.06
CA ALA A 90 -10.56 36.58 -7.15
C ALA A 90 -10.27 36.30 -5.67
N GLY A 91 -10.12 35.03 -5.28
CA GLY A 91 -9.83 34.59 -3.92
C GLY A 91 -8.52 33.81 -3.76
N GLY A 92 -7.65 33.74 -4.78
CA GLY A 92 -6.38 33.04 -4.66
C GLY A 92 -5.84 32.47 -5.97
N ILE A 93 -5.02 31.43 -5.89
CA ILE A 93 -4.42 30.73 -7.03
C ILE A 93 -5.15 29.42 -7.29
N VAL A 94 -5.52 29.16 -8.54
CA VAL A 94 -6.06 27.86 -8.97
C VAL A 94 -4.96 27.07 -9.66
N ILE A 95 -4.63 25.89 -9.13
CA ILE A 95 -3.66 24.97 -9.72
C ILE A 95 -4.35 24.09 -10.78
N HIS A 96 -3.81 24.07 -11.99
CA HIS A 96 -4.34 23.24 -13.08
C HIS A 96 -3.90 21.78 -12.94
N ASP A 97 -4.66 20.90 -13.59
CA ASP A 97 -4.42 19.44 -13.62
C ASP A 97 -4.36 18.83 -12.20
N TRP A 98 -5.04 19.49 -11.25
CA TRP A 98 -5.06 19.14 -9.82
C TRP A 98 -5.74 17.81 -9.55
N ASP A 99 -6.87 17.57 -10.22
CA ASP A 99 -7.66 16.34 -10.17
C ASP A 99 -6.85 15.11 -10.65
N GLN A 100 -6.08 15.27 -11.72
CA GLN A 100 -5.22 14.23 -12.29
C GLN A 100 -4.16 13.77 -11.27
N TRP A 101 -3.65 14.71 -10.48
CA TRP A 101 -2.59 14.46 -9.50
C TRP A 101 -3.10 14.00 -8.13
N GLN A 102 -4.28 14.48 -7.72
CA GLN A 102 -4.87 14.17 -6.43
C GLN A 102 -5.46 12.76 -6.34
N GLU A 103 -5.86 12.15 -7.46
CA GLU A 103 -6.65 10.91 -7.42
C GLU A 103 -5.93 9.78 -6.66
N GLN A 104 -4.64 9.58 -6.93
CA GLN A 104 -3.82 8.58 -6.24
C GLN A 104 -3.54 8.97 -4.77
N TRP A 105 -3.35 10.27 -4.50
CA TRP A 105 -3.10 10.78 -3.16
C TRP A 105 -4.33 10.64 -2.26
N TYR A 106 -5.53 11.00 -2.73
CA TYR A 106 -6.77 10.78 -2.00
C TYR A 106 -7.06 9.30 -1.77
N LYS A 107 -6.79 8.43 -2.76
CA LYS A 107 -6.89 6.96 -2.59
C LYS A 107 -5.96 6.49 -1.46
N LEU A 108 -4.72 6.98 -1.42
CA LEU A 108 -3.73 6.65 -0.41
C LEU A 108 -4.05 7.22 0.98
N GLN A 109 -4.58 8.45 1.07
CA GLN A 109 -5.01 9.03 2.35
C GLN A 109 -6.21 8.28 2.92
N LYS A 110 -7.20 7.92 2.07
CA LYS A 110 -8.34 7.10 2.47
C LYS A 110 -7.92 5.70 2.93
N SER A 111 -6.93 5.06 2.27
CA SER A 111 -6.42 3.77 2.74
C SER A 111 -5.67 3.90 4.06
N ARG A 112 -4.78 4.88 4.21
CA ARG A 112 -4.06 5.15 5.47
C ARG A 112 -5.01 5.45 6.63
N LYS A 113 -6.05 6.27 6.42
CA LYS A 113 -7.07 6.55 7.44
C LYS A 113 -7.83 5.28 7.83
N ARG A 114 -8.26 4.46 6.87
CA ARG A 114 -8.93 3.18 7.14
C ARG A 114 -8.03 2.18 7.86
N ASP A 115 -6.76 2.10 7.49
CA ASP A 115 -5.80 1.19 8.14
C ASP A 115 -5.45 1.68 9.55
N ALA A 116 -5.32 2.99 9.76
CA ALA A 116 -5.14 3.58 11.07
C ALA A 116 -6.37 3.38 11.95
N GLU A 117 -7.58 3.55 11.42
CA GLU A 117 -8.83 3.29 12.15
C GLU A 117 -8.98 1.81 12.49
N ARG A 118 -8.67 0.91 11.55
CA ARG A 118 -8.63 -0.54 11.81
C ARG A 118 -7.68 -0.85 12.96
N LYS A 119 -6.44 -0.34 12.91
CA LYS A 119 -5.45 -0.53 14.00
C LYS A 119 -5.92 0.06 15.32
N ARG A 120 -6.60 1.23 15.31
CA ARG A 120 -7.18 1.82 16.53
C ARG A 120 -8.29 0.95 17.11
N ARG A 121 -9.18 0.39 16.28
CA ARG A 121 -10.23 -0.55 16.70
C ARG A 121 -9.62 -1.84 17.25
N ASP A 122 -8.66 -2.43 16.55
CA ASP A 122 -7.96 -3.64 16.99
C ASP A 122 -7.23 -3.40 18.32
N TYR A 123 -6.59 -2.25 18.49
CA TYR A 123 -5.95 -1.86 19.75
C TYR A 123 -6.96 -1.66 20.87
N ALA A 124 -8.09 -0.97 20.63
CA ALA A 124 -9.14 -0.77 21.62
C ALA A 124 -9.82 -2.08 22.05
N GLU A 125 -10.05 -3.01 21.11
CA GLU A 125 -10.61 -4.33 21.41
C GLU A 125 -9.64 -5.25 22.16
N THR A 126 -8.33 -5.09 21.93
CA THR A 126 -7.29 -5.88 22.61
C THR A 126 -6.96 -5.32 23.99
N THR A 127 -6.85 -4.01 24.17
CA THR A 127 -6.63 -3.38 25.48
C THR A 127 -7.87 -3.41 26.37
N GLY A 128 -9.08 -3.23 25.82
CA GLY A 128 -10.34 -3.33 26.56
C GLY A 128 -10.65 -4.74 27.11
N LYS A 129 -9.95 -5.78 26.64
CA LYS A 129 -10.06 -7.16 27.15
C LYS A 129 -9.06 -7.50 28.26
N PHE A 130 -8.09 -6.64 28.58
CA PHE A 130 -7.09 -6.87 29.64
C PHE A 130 -7.35 -6.05 30.92
N SER A 131 -8.45 -5.29 31.00
CA SER A 131 -8.80 -4.48 32.17
C SER A 131 -10.02 -5.03 32.91
N LYS A 132 -9.98 -6.30 33.31
CA LYS A 132 -10.78 -6.78 34.44
C LYS A 132 -9.85 -7.59 35.34
N PRO A 133 -9.29 -6.99 36.41
CA PRO A 133 -8.66 -7.78 37.46
C PRO A 133 -9.76 -8.58 38.14
N GLU A 134 -9.72 -9.90 38.03
CA GLU A 134 -10.45 -10.77 38.96
C GLU A 134 -9.84 -10.57 40.36
N PRO A 135 -10.67 -10.48 41.43
CA PRO A 135 -10.14 -10.37 42.79
C PRO A 135 -9.37 -11.65 43.17
N PRO A 136 -8.27 -11.54 43.93
CA PRO A 136 -7.45 -12.69 44.29
C PRO A 136 -8.18 -13.58 45.31
N ASP A 137 -8.17 -14.88 45.01
CA ASP A 137 -8.78 -15.97 45.77
C ASP A 137 -8.01 -16.22 47.08
N GLY A 138 -8.75 -16.34 48.19
CA GLY A 138 -8.25 -16.75 49.50
C GLY A 138 -8.21 -18.28 49.67
N PRO A 139 -7.58 -18.84 50.73
CA PRO A 139 -7.10 -20.22 50.72
C PRO A 139 -8.16 -21.31 50.99
N LYS A 140 -7.99 -22.42 50.25
CA LYS A 140 -8.57 -23.78 50.28
C LYS A 140 -9.08 -24.32 51.63
N GLU A 141 -10.13 -25.16 51.59
CA GLU A 141 -10.08 -26.63 51.88
C GLU A 141 -11.42 -27.37 51.59
N PRO A 142 -11.53 -28.73 51.61
CA PRO A 142 -11.82 -29.55 50.42
C PRO A 142 -13.11 -30.40 50.47
N ASP A 143 -13.31 -31.17 49.38
CA ASP A 143 -14.10 -32.41 49.22
C ASP A 143 -15.34 -32.36 48.28
N GLY A 144 -15.48 -33.44 47.50
CA GLY A 144 -16.76 -33.86 46.92
C GLY A 144 -16.99 -33.67 45.41
N GLY A 145 -16.70 -34.71 44.61
CA GLY A 145 -17.59 -35.12 43.51
C GLY A 145 -17.37 -34.57 42.09
N LYS A 146 -16.89 -35.44 41.19
CA LYS A 146 -17.01 -35.36 39.70
C LYS A 146 -18.48 -35.36 39.22
N PRO A 147 -18.82 -35.08 37.92
CA PRO A 147 -17.92 -34.98 36.77
C PRO A 147 -18.12 -33.82 35.77
N ALA A 148 -17.05 -33.64 35.00
CA ALA A 148 -16.86 -32.85 33.78
C ALA A 148 -18.00 -32.89 32.74
N GLY A 149 -18.46 -31.70 32.34
CA GLY A 149 -19.13 -31.45 31.06
C GLY A 149 -18.15 -30.93 30.01
N LYS A 150 -17.65 -31.85 29.17
CA LYS A 150 -16.77 -31.58 28.02
C LYS A 150 -17.60 -30.88 26.92
N LYS A 151 -17.33 -29.61 26.60
CA LYS A 151 -17.83 -28.99 25.35
C LYS A 151 -17.03 -29.57 24.19
N THR A 152 -17.63 -30.52 23.49
CA THR A 152 -17.15 -31.17 22.27
C THR A 152 -17.12 -30.17 21.10
N GLY A 153 -15.98 -29.51 20.93
CA GLY A 153 -15.58 -28.92 19.64
C GLY A 153 -14.62 -29.88 18.91
N PRO A 154 -14.55 -29.85 17.57
CA PRO A 154 -13.72 -30.77 16.80
C PRO A 154 -12.26 -30.70 17.26
N GLU A 155 -11.68 -31.86 17.55
CA GLU A 155 -10.30 -31.98 18.05
C GLU A 155 -9.32 -31.35 17.05
N LYS A 156 -8.62 -30.31 17.50
CA LYS A 156 -7.55 -29.67 16.71
C LYS A 156 -6.32 -30.58 16.79
N LYS A 157 -5.97 -31.20 15.66
CA LYS A 157 -4.72 -31.95 15.52
C LYS A 157 -3.55 -30.95 15.40
N SER A 158 -2.42 -31.29 16.01
CA SER A 158 -1.17 -30.53 15.83
C SER A 158 -0.53 -30.99 14.52
N TYR A 159 -0.23 -30.05 13.63
CA TYR A 159 0.42 -30.32 12.34
C TYR A 159 1.89 -29.87 12.34
N SER A 160 2.29 -29.03 13.30
CA SER A 160 3.67 -28.69 13.62
C SER A 160 3.78 -28.29 15.11
N GLU A 161 4.98 -27.93 15.57
CA GLU A 161 5.28 -27.55 16.96
C GLU A 161 4.38 -26.40 17.45
N PHE A 162 4.14 -25.40 16.60
CA PHE A 162 3.33 -24.22 16.92
C PHE A 162 2.04 -24.11 16.10
N VAL A 163 1.76 -25.03 15.17
CA VAL A 163 0.60 -24.97 14.25
C VAL A 163 -0.45 -26.04 14.58
N LYS A 164 -1.66 -25.59 14.93
CA LYS A 164 -2.80 -26.45 15.30
C LYS A 164 -4.03 -26.08 14.48
N MET A 165 -4.62 -27.07 13.82
CA MET A 165 -5.87 -26.89 13.06
C MET A 165 -6.74 -28.15 13.10
N THR A 166 -7.98 -28.05 12.63
CA THR A 166 -8.85 -29.22 12.48
C THR A 166 -8.48 -29.99 11.20
N GLU A 167 -8.78 -31.28 11.18
CA GLU A 167 -8.56 -32.14 10.01
C GLU A 167 -9.34 -31.66 8.78
N ALA A 168 -10.55 -31.15 8.99
CA ALA A 168 -11.34 -30.51 7.93
C ALA A 168 -10.63 -29.28 7.33
N ASN A 169 -9.94 -28.47 8.13
CA ASN A 169 -9.22 -27.29 7.65
C ASN A 169 -7.96 -27.68 6.89
N TYR A 170 -7.23 -28.70 7.37
CA TYR A 170 -6.07 -29.23 6.68
C TYR A 170 -6.44 -29.84 5.31
N ASN A 171 -7.50 -30.65 5.25
CA ASN A 171 -7.98 -31.24 4.01
C ASN A 171 -8.41 -30.18 2.99
N ARG A 172 -9.05 -29.09 3.45
CA ARG A 172 -9.38 -27.95 2.58
C ARG A 172 -8.15 -27.24 2.02
N LEU A 173 -7.06 -27.13 2.78
CA LEU A 173 -5.82 -26.54 2.25
C LEU A 173 -5.21 -27.42 1.16
N ILE A 174 -5.19 -28.74 1.38
CA ILE A 174 -4.73 -29.70 0.38
C ILE A 174 -5.58 -29.64 -0.89
N GLU A 175 -6.91 -29.59 -0.74
CA GLU A 175 -7.83 -29.52 -1.88
C GLU A 175 -7.61 -28.28 -2.74
N LEU A 176 -7.34 -27.13 -2.11
CA LEU A 176 -7.19 -25.83 -2.78
C LEU A 176 -5.80 -25.60 -3.40
N TYR A 177 -4.75 -26.03 -2.71
CA TYR A 177 -3.37 -25.65 -3.04
C TYR A 177 -2.44 -26.83 -3.30
N GLY A 178 -2.89 -28.05 -3.03
CA GLY A 178 -2.07 -29.25 -3.08
C GLY A 178 -1.34 -29.52 -1.77
N LYS A 179 -0.90 -30.77 -1.62
CA LYS A 179 -0.23 -31.27 -0.41
C LYS A 179 1.11 -30.56 -0.15
N GLU A 180 1.97 -30.47 -1.16
CA GLU A 180 3.31 -29.87 -1.06
C GLU A 180 3.25 -28.38 -0.68
N PHE A 181 2.32 -27.63 -1.27
CA PHE A 181 2.13 -26.22 -0.95
C PHE A 181 1.58 -26.02 0.46
N THR A 182 0.67 -26.90 0.90
CA THR A 182 0.10 -26.86 2.25
C THR A 182 1.16 -27.11 3.32
N GLU A 183 2.05 -28.08 3.09
CA GLU A 183 3.20 -28.35 3.97
C GLU A 183 4.14 -27.15 4.05
N ALA A 184 4.45 -26.51 2.92
CA ALA A 184 5.25 -25.27 2.90
C ALA A 184 4.59 -24.12 3.69
N CYS A 185 3.26 -23.98 3.59
CA CYS A 185 2.51 -23.01 4.38
C CYS A 185 2.58 -23.29 5.89
N ILE A 186 2.46 -24.55 6.29
CA ILE A 186 2.54 -24.94 7.70
C ILE A 186 3.93 -24.66 8.25
N THR A 187 5.00 -25.06 7.54
CA THR A 187 6.39 -24.81 7.93
C THR A 187 6.69 -23.31 8.04
N LYS A 188 6.24 -22.50 7.06
CA LYS A 188 6.45 -21.04 7.10
C LYS A 188 5.76 -20.41 8.31
N LEU A 189 4.53 -20.83 8.61
CA LEU A 189 3.78 -20.33 9.76
C LEU A 189 4.44 -20.76 11.08
N ASP A 190 4.93 -21.99 11.15
CA ASP A 190 5.59 -22.54 12.32
C ASP A 190 6.89 -21.80 12.67
N LEU A 191 7.79 -21.63 11.70
CA LEU A 191 9.03 -20.86 11.86
C LEU A 191 8.74 -19.39 12.25
N TYR A 192 7.68 -18.80 11.70
CA TYR A 192 7.28 -17.45 12.07
C TYR A 192 6.82 -17.38 13.53
N LYS A 193 6.00 -18.33 13.97
CA LYS A 193 5.53 -18.38 15.36
C LYS A 193 6.68 -18.64 16.33
N GLY A 194 7.57 -19.59 16.01
CA GLY A 194 8.73 -19.91 16.83
C GLY A 194 9.71 -18.75 16.95
N SER A 195 10.04 -18.07 15.84
CA SER A 195 10.98 -16.94 15.86
C SER A 195 10.42 -15.65 16.45
N LYS A 196 9.11 -15.41 16.38
CA LYS A 196 8.48 -14.16 16.85
C LYS A 196 7.67 -14.31 18.14
N GLY A 197 7.57 -15.52 18.69
CA GLY A 197 6.75 -15.82 19.87
C GLY A 197 5.26 -15.53 19.69
N LYS A 198 4.77 -15.51 18.44
CA LYS A 198 3.38 -15.14 18.12
C LYS A 198 2.50 -16.37 18.09
N THR A 199 1.26 -16.21 18.53
CA THR A 199 0.22 -17.24 18.43
C THR A 199 -1.02 -16.66 17.74
N TYR A 200 -1.72 -17.49 16.97
CA TYR A 200 -2.97 -17.11 16.34
C TYR A 200 -4.12 -17.91 16.95
N LYS A 201 -5.30 -17.31 17.03
CA LYS A 201 -6.53 -17.96 17.49
C LYS A 201 -6.97 -19.10 16.54
N ASP A 202 -6.67 -18.92 15.25
CA ASP A 202 -6.98 -19.87 14.19
C ASP A 202 -5.86 -19.85 13.13
N ASP A 203 -5.04 -20.88 13.12
CA ASP A 203 -3.89 -21.00 12.22
C ASP A 203 -4.31 -21.17 10.76
N TYR A 204 -5.49 -21.75 10.51
CA TYR A 204 -6.04 -21.84 9.16
C TYR A 204 -6.30 -20.46 8.55
N ARG A 205 -6.84 -19.52 9.34
CA ARG A 205 -7.06 -18.14 8.88
C ARG A 205 -5.76 -17.37 8.70
N ALA A 206 -4.77 -17.61 9.57
CA ALA A 206 -3.45 -17.02 9.39
C ALA A 206 -2.82 -17.47 8.06
N ILE A 207 -2.95 -18.77 7.74
CA ILE A 207 -2.47 -19.33 6.48
C ILE A 207 -3.11 -18.62 5.29
N LEU A 208 -4.44 -18.52 5.26
CA LEU A 208 -5.17 -17.86 4.17
C LEU A 208 -4.92 -16.35 4.08
N SER A 209 -4.70 -15.67 5.21
CA SER A 209 -4.59 -14.22 5.25
C SER A 209 -3.27 -13.70 4.68
N TRP A 210 -2.16 -14.42 4.88
CA TRP A 210 -0.85 -13.91 4.45
C TRP A 210 0.16 -14.99 4.10
N VAL A 211 0.09 -16.18 4.71
CA VAL A 211 1.11 -17.23 4.49
C VAL A 211 1.03 -17.76 3.06
N VAL A 212 -0.16 -18.00 2.52
CA VAL A 212 -0.35 -18.44 1.13
C VAL A 212 0.32 -17.46 0.17
N ARG A 213 0.11 -16.16 0.37
CA ARG A 213 0.73 -15.12 -0.47
C ARG A 213 2.25 -15.14 -0.32
N SER A 214 2.76 -15.20 0.90
CA SER A 214 4.21 -15.22 1.18
C SER A 214 4.89 -16.46 0.58
N VAL A 215 4.28 -17.64 0.68
CA VAL A 215 4.85 -18.88 0.13
C VAL A 215 4.82 -18.88 -1.40
N ASN A 216 3.79 -18.29 -2.00
CA ASN A 216 3.72 -18.13 -3.46
C ASN A 216 4.73 -17.10 -3.99
N GLU A 217 5.02 -16.04 -3.24
CA GLU A 217 6.07 -15.08 -3.56
C GLU A 217 7.47 -15.72 -3.43
N ASP A 218 7.70 -16.52 -2.39
CA ASP A 218 8.98 -17.22 -2.17
C ASP A 218 9.21 -18.38 -3.15
N ASN A 219 8.14 -19.09 -3.56
CA ASN A 219 8.20 -20.27 -4.41
C ASN A 219 7.05 -20.29 -5.45
N PRO A 220 7.14 -19.46 -6.51
CA PRO A 220 6.05 -19.30 -7.49
C PRO A 220 5.72 -20.58 -8.30
N GLY A 221 6.60 -21.59 -8.31
CA GLY A 221 6.39 -22.87 -8.99
C GLY A 221 5.68 -23.95 -8.17
N LEU A 222 5.50 -23.73 -6.86
CA LEU A 222 4.95 -24.73 -5.93
C LEU A 222 3.40 -24.70 -5.88
N MET A 223 2.78 -23.62 -6.38
CA MET A 223 1.34 -23.42 -6.35
C MET A 223 0.67 -24.04 -7.58
N LYS A 224 0.32 -25.34 -7.52
CA LYS A 224 -0.58 -25.95 -8.50
C LYS A 224 -2.03 -25.71 -8.08
N LYS A 225 -2.63 -24.60 -8.53
CA LYS A 225 -4.08 -24.38 -8.35
C LYS A 225 -4.85 -25.52 -9.01
N SER A 226 -5.56 -26.32 -8.23
CA SER A 226 -6.59 -27.23 -8.72
C SER A 226 -7.79 -26.40 -9.17
N LYS A 227 -7.79 -25.97 -10.43
CA LYS A 227 -9.03 -25.52 -11.08
C LYS A 227 -9.07 -26.08 -12.48
N GLY A 228 -10.20 -26.72 -12.78
CA GLY A 228 -10.46 -27.43 -14.02
C GLY A 228 -10.06 -26.64 -15.27
N GLU A 229 -9.73 -27.44 -16.28
CA GLU A 229 -9.53 -27.10 -17.68
C GLU A 229 -10.26 -25.82 -18.11
N THR A 230 -9.48 -24.81 -18.49
CA THR A 230 -9.53 -24.20 -19.83
C THR A 230 -8.35 -23.26 -19.96
N GLY A 231 -7.46 -23.56 -20.90
CA GLY A 231 -6.33 -22.71 -21.26
C GLY A 231 -5.15 -23.56 -21.72
N SER A 232 -5.20 -24.02 -22.97
CA SER A 232 -4.12 -24.75 -23.63
C SER A 232 -2.76 -24.04 -23.45
N PRO A 233 -1.64 -24.77 -23.31
CA PRO A 233 -0.32 -24.15 -23.29
C PRO A 233 -0.08 -23.51 -24.66
N GLN A 234 0.11 -22.19 -24.71
CA GLN A 234 0.66 -21.57 -25.91
C GLN A 234 2.12 -22.01 -26.04
N SER A 235 2.42 -22.63 -27.19
CA SER A 235 3.77 -22.99 -27.61
C SER A 235 4.72 -21.80 -27.56
N PRO A 236 6.01 -22.00 -27.24
CA PRO A 236 7.00 -20.93 -27.05
C PRO A 236 7.40 -20.16 -28.32
N ASP A 237 6.81 -20.48 -29.49
CA ASP A 237 7.29 -20.02 -30.80
C ASP A 237 6.59 -18.78 -31.36
N ASN A 238 5.84 -18.02 -30.57
CA ASN A 238 5.26 -16.77 -31.05
C ASN A 238 5.72 -15.57 -30.20
N ASN A 239 6.94 -15.12 -30.46
CA ASN A 239 7.44 -13.84 -29.98
C ASN A 239 7.07 -12.74 -31.01
N PRO A 240 6.09 -11.86 -30.73
CA PRO A 240 5.61 -10.85 -31.66
C PRO A 240 6.60 -9.69 -31.93
N TYR A 241 7.81 -9.75 -31.35
CA TYR A 241 8.87 -8.75 -31.54
C TYR A 241 10.08 -9.26 -32.33
N ALA A 242 10.03 -10.48 -32.90
CA ALA A 242 11.13 -11.05 -33.68
C ALA A 242 11.50 -10.21 -34.92
N GLU A 243 10.53 -9.48 -35.50
CA GLU A 243 10.73 -8.68 -36.71
C GLU A 243 11.49 -7.36 -36.48
N TRP A 244 11.68 -6.93 -35.23
CA TRP A 244 12.35 -5.65 -34.90
C TRP A 244 13.84 -5.81 -34.55
N GLY A 245 14.37 -7.04 -34.60
CA GLY A 245 15.71 -7.38 -34.11
C GLY A 245 16.79 -7.62 -35.18
N GLY A 246 16.64 -7.12 -36.41
CA GLY A 246 17.63 -7.40 -37.44
C GLY A 246 17.59 -6.50 -38.67
N ALA A 247 18.10 -5.28 -38.56
CA ALA A 247 18.65 -4.53 -39.69
C ALA A 247 19.54 -3.38 -39.21
N ASN A 248 20.85 -3.65 -39.19
CA ASN A 248 21.93 -2.85 -39.78
C ASN A 248 23.21 -2.89 -38.93
N GLY A 249 24.20 -3.61 -39.48
CA GLY A 249 25.57 -3.10 -39.53
C GLY A 249 25.72 -2.06 -40.63
#